data_AF-A0A832SKT8-F1
#
_entry.id   AF-A0A832SKT8-F1
#
_cell.length_a   1.000
_cell.length_b   1.000
_cell.length_c   1.000
_cell.angle_alpha   90.00
_cell.angle_beta   90.00
_cell.angle_gamma   90.00
#
_symmetry.space_group_name_H-M   'P 1'
#
loop_
_entity.id
_entity.type
_entity.pdbx_description
1 polymer ?
#
loop_
_entity_poly.entity_id
_entity_poly.type
_entity_poly.pdbx_seq_one_letter_code
_entity_poly.pdbx_strand_id
1 'polypeptide(L)' 'MVICSICGKDEYSLLKVKHRELGTVKLCFECWEVERGNQNILPSCRGDCDCCRY' A
#
# COMPACT_ATOMS: atom_id res chain seq x y z
N MET A 1 0.32 17.99 1.22
CA MET A 1 1.22 17.48 0.18
C MET A 1 2.03 16.37 0.82
N VAL A 2 1.83 15.14 0.35
CA VAL A 2 2.47 13.93 0.87
C VAL A 2 3.25 13.27 -0.26
N ILE A 3 4.43 12.74 0.06
CA ILE A 3 5.37 12.24 -0.93
C ILE A 3 5.32 10.71 -0.97
N CYS A 4 5.19 10.15 -2.17
CA CYS A 4 5.27 8.71 -2.40
C CYS A 4 6.66 8.19 -1.98
N SER A 5 6.69 7.15 -1.14
CA SER A 5 7.94 6.59 -0.63
C SER A 5 8.77 5.83 -1.67
N ILE A 6 8.22 5.55 -2.87
CA ILE A 6 8.93 4.87 -3.97
C ILE A 6 9.41 5.85 -5.03
N CYS A 7 8.50 6.63 -5.62
CA CYS A 7 8.84 7.51 -6.75
C CYS A 7 9.10 8.97 -6.35
N GLY A 8 8.88 9.36 -5.09
CA GLY A 8 9.09 10.73 -4.64
C GLY A 8 8.09 11.75 -5.19
N LYS A 9 7.02 11.30 -5.86
CA LYS A 9 5.96 12.18 -6.39
C LYS A 9 5.17 12.81 -5.24
N ASP A 10 4.96 14.12 -5.33
CA ASP A 10 4.09 14.85 -4.42
C ASP A 10 2.64 14.73 -4.87
N GLU A 11 1.78 14.23 -3.99
CA GLU A 11 0.35 14.15 -4.23
C GLU A 11 -0.45 14.65 -3.03
N TYR A 12 -1.71 14.98 -3.28
CA TYR A 12 -2.65 15.35 -2.22
C TYR A 12 -3.08 14.13 -1.39
N SER A 13 -3.10 12.95 -2.01
CA SER A 13 -3.59 11.70 -1.42
C SER A 13 -2.67 10.54 -1.77
N LEU A 14 -2.22 9.78 -0.77
CA LEU A 14 -1.44 8.56 -0.95
C LEU A 14 -2.06 7.40 -0.19
N LEU A 15 -1.88 6.19 -0.72
CA LEU A 15 -2.32 4.95 -0.12
C LEU A 15 -1.34 4.54 0.99
N LYS A 16 -1.84 4.39 2.21
CA LYS A 16 -1.07 3.81 3.31
C LYS A 16 -1.12 2.30 3.21
N VAL A 17 0.02 1.68 2.93
CA VAL A 17 0.12 0.24 2.75
C VAL A 17 1.24 -0.37 3.56
N LYS A 18 1.16 -1.69 3.75
CA LYS A 18 2.19 -2.46 4.42
C LYS A 18 3.04 -3.16 3.36
N HIS A 19 4.18 -2.57 3.05
CA HIS A 19 5.19 -3.16 2.20
C HIS A 19 5.95 -4.27 2.97
N ARG A 20 6.34 -5.32 2.26
CA ARG A 20 7.04 -6.48 2.83
C ARG A 20 8.39 -6.11 3.43
N GLU A 21 9.19 -5.34 2.68
CA GLU A 21 10.53 -4.90 3.11
C GLU A 21 10.53 -3.55 3.84
N LEU A 22 9.85 -2.54 3.30
CA LEU A 22 9.84 -1.17 3.83
C LEU A 22 8.89 -0.96 5.02
N GLY A 23 8.09 -1.96 5.39
CA GLY A 23 7.08 -1.82 6.44
C GLY A 23 5.91 -0.92 6.02
N THR A 24 5.39 -0.08 6.92
CA THR A 24 4.24 0.77 6.59
C THR A 24 4.67 2.05 5.87
N VAL A 25 4.35 2.14 4.58
CA VAL A 25 4.74 3.25 3.69
C VAL A 25 3.53 3.89 3.03
N LYS A 26 3.72 5.09 2.47
CA LYS A 26 2.69 5.81 1.70
C LYS A 26 3.07 5.79 0.22
N LEU A 27 2.22 5.21 -0.62
CA LEU A 27 2.46 5.07 -2.05
C LEU A 27 1.40 5.80 -2.88
N CYS A 28 1.80 6.31 -4.04
CA CYS A 28 0.85 6.73 -5.06
C CYS A 28 0.11 5.51 -5.63
N PHE A 29 -1.01 5.73 -6.32
CA PHE A 29 -1.78 4.65 -6.91
C PHE A 29 -0.96 3.83 -7.91
N GLU A 30 -0.15 4.49 -8.73
CA GLU A 30 0.71 3.84 -9.73
C GLU A 30 1.75 2.91 -9.08
N CYS A 31 2.50 3.39 -8.07
CA CYS A 31 3.46 2.55 -7.35
C CYS A 31 2.77 1.44 -6.55
N TRP A 32 1.56 1.70 -6.04
CA TRP A 32 0.78 0.70 -5.35
C TRP A 32 0.38 -0.46 -6.27
N GLU A 33 -0.07 -0.19 -7.50
CA GLU A 33 -0.43 -1.23 -8.47
C GLU A 33 0.77 -2.10 -8.85
N VAL A 34 1.93 -1.48 -9.09
CA VAL A 34 3.18 -2.20 -9.41
C VAL A 34 3.58 -3.10 -8.24
N GLU A 35 3.67 -2.56 -7.02
CA GLU A 35 4.09 -3.32 -5.85
C GLU A 35 3.08 -4.38 -5.43
N ARG A 36 1.79 -4.16 -5.70
CA ARG A 36 0.76 -5.19 -5.52
C ARG A 36 0.93 -6.32 -6.53
N GLY A 37 1.20 -6.01 -7.80
CA GLY A 37 1.50 -7.00 -8.84
C GLY A 37 2.76 -7.83 -8.51
N ASN A 38 3.76 -7.17 -7.92
CA ASN A 38 4.99 -7.81 -7.45
C ASN A 38 4.81 -8.59 -6.13
N GLN A 39 3.61 -8.63 -5.54
CA GLN A 39 3.33 -9.24 -4.23
C GLN A 39 4.16 -8.66 -3.07
N ASN A 40 4.65 -7.43 -3.22
CA ASN A 40 5.40 -6.69 -2.20
C ASN A 40 4.49 -5.98 -1.21
N ILE A 41 3.22 -5.77 -1.57
CA ILE A 41 2.21 -5.25 -0.65
C ILE A 41 1.58 -6.41 0.11
N LEU A 42 1.83 -6.42 1.41
CA LEU A 42 1.18 -7.34 2.32
C LEU A 42 -0.31 -7.03 2.36
N PRO A 43 -1.17 -8.06 2.29
CA PRO A 43 -2.60 -7.87 2.50
C PRO A 43 -2.79 -7.22 3.87
N SER A 44 -3.70 -6.24 3.93
CA SER A 44 -4.05 -5.57 5.17
C SER A 44 -4.93 -6.50 6.03
N CYS A 45 -4.42 -7.67 6.38
CA CYS A 45 -5.11 -8.66 7.19
C CYS A 45 -4.41 -8.73 8.54
N ARG A 46 -4.91 -7.94 9.50
CA ARG A 46 -4.92 -8.41 10.89
C ARG A 46 -6.03 -9.46 10.97
N GLY A 47 -5.67 -10.73 10.87
CA GLY A 47 -6.32 -11.86 11.57
C GLY A 47 -7.82 -12.14 11.47
N ASP A 48 -8.66 -11.29 10.90
CA ASP A 48 -10.12 -11.42 10.96
C ASP A 48 -10.72 -10.70 9.76
N CYS A 49 -10.57 -11.28 8.56
CA CYS A 49 -11.35 -10.84 7.41
C CYS A 49 -12.65 -11.65 7.39
N ASP A 50 -13.53 -11.36 8.36
CA ASP A 50 -14.94 -11.74 8.34
C ASP A 50 -15.74 -10.91 7.30
N CYS A 51 -15.06 -10.15 6.42
CA CYS A 51 -15.67 -9.36 5.36
C CYS A 51 -16.29 -10.17 4.20
N CYS A 52 -16.41 -11.49 4.33
CA CYS A 52 -17.18 -12.35 3.44
C CYS A 52 -17.95 -13.44 4.21
N ARG A 53 -18.42 -13.16 5.44
CA ARG A 53 -19.44 -13.99 6.06
C ARG A 53 -20.79 -13.30 5.90
N TYR A 54 -21.74 -14.09 5.36
CA TYR A 54 -23.14 -13.85 4.97
C TYR A 54 -23.41 -12.94 3.76
#